data_AF-A0A1V2LVR7-F1
#
_entry.id   AF-A0A1V2LVR7-F1
#
_cell.length_a   1.000
_cell.length_b   1.000
_cell.length_c   1.000
_cell.angle_alpha   90.00
_cell.angle_beta   90.00
_cell.angle_gamma   90.00
#
_symmetry.space_group_name_H-M   'P 1'
#
loop_
_entity.id
_entity.type
_entity.pdbx_description
1 polymer ?
#
loop_
_entity_poly.entity_id
_entity_poly.type
_entity_poly.pdbx_seq_one_letter_code
_entity_poly.pdbx_strand_id
1 'polypeptide(L)'
;MLKKQLIKSYLNIKVIEDNQGMLKIGSAKLKEVTDEFKPMENELIPLFKLLNGITDIKINYMEGSIMILYVNPPLDTAKILKWIDIIMEILATDMNKIKENWETNLDGVISDTRKKLLARLK
;
A
#
# COMPACT_ATOMS: atom_id res chain seq x y z
N MET A 1 18.74 -3.37 -2.51
CA MET A 1 18.69 -2.94 -1.08
C MET A 1 18.50 -1.44 -0.92
N LEU A 2 19.30 -0.57 -1.56
CA LEU A 2 19.18 0.91 -1.41
C LEU A 2 17.79 1.47 -1.78
N LYS A 3 17.25 1.13 -2.97
CA LYS A 3 15.92 1.62 -3.41
C LYS A 3 14.79 1.22 -2.44
N LYS A 4 14.88 0.03 -1.84
CA LYS A 4 13.90 -0.50 -0.88
C LYS A 4 13.94 0.24 0.47
N GLN A 5 15.14 0.53 0.98
CA GLN A 5 15.29 1.35 2.18
C GLN A 5 14.83 2.78 1.95
N LEU A 6 15.16 3.36 0.78
CA LEU A 6 14.75 4.72 0.41
C LEU A 6 13.24 4.91 0.41
N ILE A 7 12.46 3.90 0.01
CA ILE A 7 10.99 4.03 -0.10
C ILE A 7 10.28 3.78 1.20
N LYS A 8 10.77 2.82 1.99
CA LYS A 8 10.32 2.64 3.37
C LYS A 8 10.66 3.87 4.22
N SER A 9 11.84 4.47 4.04
CA SER A 9 12.19 5.73 4.69
C SER A 9 11.41 6.91 4.13
N TYR A 10 11.10 6.90 2.82
CA TYR A 10 10.31 7.94 2.17
C TYR A 10 8.88 7.99 2.72
N LEU A 11 8.23 6.84 2.90
CA LEU A 11 6.89 6.78 3.51
C LEU A 11 6.91 6.79 5.04
N ASN A 12 8.04 6.49 5.70
CA ASN A 12 8.18 6.50 7.15
C ASN A 12 7.00 5.81 7.87
N ILE A 13 6.63 4.61 7.42
CA ILE A 13 5.48 3.87 7.93
C ILE A 13 5.78 3.42 9.36
N LYS A 14 4.86 3.70 10.29
CA LYS A 14 4.93 3.27 11.70
C LYS A 14 3.63 2.56 12.07
N VAL A 15 3.72 1.50 12.86
CA VAL A 15 2.52 0.92 13.49
C VAL A 15 2.05 1.87 14.58
N ILE A 16 0.80 2.31 14.50
CA ILE A 16 0.14 3.15 15.50
C ILE A 16 -0.63 2.27 16.49
N GLU A 17 -1.35 1.28 15.96
CA GLU A 17 -2.19 0.38 16.74
C GLU A 17 -2.20 -1.00 16.10
N ASP A 18 -2.13 -2.04 16.94
CA ASP A 18 -2.11 -3.44 16.53
C ASP A 18 -3.04 -4.23 17.44
N ASN A 19 -4.23 -4.55 16.93
CA ASN A 19 -5.23 -5.35 17.61
C ASN A 19 -5.60 -6.56 16.75
N GLN A 20 -6.22 -7.56 17.37
CA GLN A 20 -6.74 -8.70 16.62
C GLN A 20 -7.79 -8.25 15.60
N GLY A 21 -7.48 -8.41 14.31
CA GLY A 21 -8.36 -8.05 13.19
C GLY A 21 -8.30 -6.59 12.76
N MET A 22 -7.42 -5.77 13.36
CA MET A 22 -7.22 -4.38 12.95
C MET A 22 -5.76 -3.93 13.12
N LEU A 23 -5.20 -3.39 12.05
CA LEU A 23 -3.86 -2.78 12.04
C LEU A 23 -3.99 -1.32 11.61
N LYS A 24 -3.58 -0.39 12.46
CA LYS A 24 -3.45 1.03 12.10
C LYS A 24 -1.99 1.38 11.90
N ILE A 25 -1.66 1.86 10.71
CA ILE A 25 -0.33 2.38 10.38
C ILE A 25 -0.38 3.88 10.11
N GLY A 26 0.70 4.58 10.42
CA GLY A 26 0.89 6.00 10.20
C GLY A 26 2.00 6.29 9.21
N SER A 27 1.84 7.35 8.42
CA SER A 27 2.87 7.90 7.55
C SER A 27 2.75 9.42 7.53
N ALA A 28 3.85 10.13 7.79
CA ALA A 28 3.87 11.59 7.67
C ALA A 28 3.57 12.04 6.24
N LYS A 29 3.93 11.25 5.23
CA LYS A 29 3.69 11.56 3.81
C LYS A 29 2.23 11.50 3.41
N LEU A 30 1.40 10.72 4.10
CA LEU A 30 -0.04 10.71 3.84
C LEU A 30 -0.66 12.09 4.11
N LYS A 31 -0.12 12.86 5.07
CA LYS A 31 -0.62 14.22 5.34
C LYS A 31 -0.28 15.23 4.24
N GLU A 32 0.70 14.90 3.40
CA GLU A 32 1.17 15.76 2.31
C GLU A 32 0.44 15.46 0.98
N VAL A 33 -0.44 14.43 0.96
CA VAL A 33 -1.21 14.06 -0.24
C VAL A 33 -2.30 15.11 -0.48
N THR A 34 -2.23 15.76 -1.65
CA THR A 34 -3.23 16.72 -2.12
C THR A 34 -4.47 15.99 -2.68
N ASP A 35 -5.61 16.70 -2.74
CA ASP A 35 -6.89 16.12 -3.15
C ASP A 35 -6.88 15.51 -4.56
N GLU A 36 -5.98 15.98 -5.43
CA GLU A 36 -5.78 15.46 -6.79
C GLU A 36 -5.28 14.01 -6.85
N PHE A 37 -4.68 13.51 -5.77
CA PHE A 37 -4.18 12.14 -5.67
C PHE A 37 -5.18 11.19 -4.98
N LYS A 38 -6.26 11.70 -4.38
CA LYS A 38 -7.31 10.87 -3.77
C LYS A 38 -7.96 9.86 -4.74
N PRO A 39 -8.15 10.16 -6.03
CA PRO A 39 -8.62 9.16 -6.99
C PRO A 39 -7.72 7.91 -7.07
N MET A 40 -6.43 8.01 -6.74
CA MET A 40 -5.53 6.85 -6.70
C MET A 40 -5.87 5.86 -5.59
N GLU A 41 -6.65 6.24 -4.57
CA GLU A 41 -7.12 5.33 -3.55
C GLU A 41 -7.93 4.19 -4.14
N ASN A 42 -8.77 4.51 -5.13
CA ASN A 42 -9.62 3.54 -5.82
C ASN A 42 -8.79 2.47 -6.53
N GLU A 43 -7.56 2.81 -6.92
CA GLU A 43 -6.63 1.89 -7.59
C GLU A 43 -5.71 1.16 -6.59
N LEU A 44 -5.29 1.82 -5.51
CA LEU A 44 -4.38 1.25 -4.52
C LEU A 44 -5.09 0.30 -3.56
N ILE A 45 -6.27 0.64 -3.06
CA ILE A 45 -7.03 -0.20 -2.11
C ILE A 45 -7.25 -1.62 -2.64
N PRO A 46 -7.65 -1.83 -3.91
CA PRO A 46 -7.76 -3.18 -4.49
C PRO A 46 -6.46 -4.00 -4.43
N LEU A 47 -5.29 -3.38 -4.53
CA LEU A 47 -4.00 -4.08 -4.47
C LEU A 47 -3.74 -4.68 -3.10
N PHE A 48 -4.10 -3.97 -2.04
CA PHE A 48 -4.02 -4.52 -0.68
C PHE A 48 -5.01 -5.68 -0.51
N LYS A 49 -6.25 -5.52 -0.99
CA LYS A 49 -7.30 -6.56 -0.91
C LYS A 49 -7.02 -7.84 -1.72
N LEU A 50 -5.95 -7.87 -2.53
CA LEU A 50 -5.46 -9.12 -3.14
C LEU A 50 -4.97 -10.14 -2.09
N LEU A 51 -4.51 -9.68 -0.92
CA LEU A 51 -4.20 -10.58 0.17
C LEU A 51 -5.51 -11.05 0.82
N ASN A 52 -5.83 -12.33 0.60
CA ASN A 52 -7.05 -12.93 1.13
C ASN A 52 -7.13 -12.77 2.66
N GLY A 53 -8.28 -12.31 3.15
CA GLY A 53 -8.52 -12.04 4.56
C GLY A 53 -8.49 -10.55 4.93
N ILE A 54 -8.02 -9.64 4.06
CA ILE A 54 -8.24 -8.20 4.26
C ILE A 54 -9.69 -7.88 3.88
N THR A 55 -10.44 -7.33 4.82
CA THR A 55 -11.87 -7.03 4.65
C THR A 55 -12.10 -5.58 4.24
N ASP A 56 -11.37 -4.65 4.85
CA ASP A 56 -11.54 -3.23 4.58
C ASP A 56 -10.27 -2.42 4.81
N ILE A 57 -10.20 -1.25 4.15
CA ILE A 57 -9.08 -0.31 4.25
C ILE A 57 -9.65 1.10 4.29
N LYS A 58 -9.25 1.85 5.32
CA LYS A 58 -9.68 3.24 5.51
C LYS A 58 -8.46 4.13 5.61
N ILE A 59 -8.42 5.16 4.78
CA ILE A 59 -7.33 6.13 4.75
C ILE A 59 -7.83 7.41 5.41
N ASN A 60 -7.07 7.92 6.38
CA ASN A 60 -7.31 9.20 7.03
C ASN A 60 -6.11 10.11 6.75
N TYR A 61 -6.25 10.97 5.74
CA TYR A 61 -5.21 11.93 5.33
C TYR A 61 -4.92 13.00 6.38
N MET A 62 -5.92 13.44 7.14
CA MET A 62 -5.74 14.43 8.20
C MET A 62 -4.84 13.88 9.32
N GLU A 63 -5.09 12.64 9.74
CA GLU A 63 -4.26 11.96 10.74
C GLU A 63 -2.97 11.37 10.15
N GLY A 64 -2.90 11.24 8.82
CA GLY A 64 -1.81 10.56 8.13
C GLY A 64 -1.76 9.07 8.46
N SER A 65 -2.91 8.41 8.49
CA SER A 65 -3.00 6.99 8.88
C SER A 65 -3.83 6.15 7.92
N ILE A 66 -3.55 4.85 7.90
CA ILE A 66 -4.30 3.82 7.20
C ILE A 66 -4.72 2.78 8.22
N MET A 67 -6.01 2.48 8.28
CA MET A 67 -6.57 1.39 9.06
C MET A 67 -6.88 0.22 8.12
N ILE A 68 -6.36 -0.95 8.45
CA ILE A 68 -6.56 -2.19 7.71
C ILE A 68 -7.35 -3.14 8.62
N LEU A 69 -8.55 -3.50 8.19
CA LEU A 69 -9.39 -4.50 8.85
C LEU A 69 -9.18 -5.86 8.19
N TYR A 70 -9.05 -6.90 9.01
CA TYR A 70 -8.71 -8.23 8.51
C TYR A 70 -9.27 -9.36 9.37
N VAL A 71 -9.39 -10.55 8.79
CA VAL A 71 -9.78 -11.78 9.49
C VAL A 71 -8.55 -12.43 10.11
N ASN A 72 -8.57 -12.57 11.44
CA ASN A 72 -7.57 -13.29 12.21
C ASN A 72 -8.22 -14.48 12.93
N PRO A 73 -7.83 -15.74 12.65
CA PRO A 73 -6.91 -16.23 11.60
C PRO A 73 -7.56 -16.23 10.19
N PRO A 74 -6.79 -16.29 9.07
CA PRO A 74 -5.39 -16.69 8.99
C PRO A 74 -4.37 -15.54 8.94
N LEU A 75 -4.82 -14.29 8.90
CA LEU A 75 -3.91 -13.14 8.87
C LEU A 75 -3.52 -12.70 10.28
N ASP A 76 -2.29 -12.21 10.38
CA ASP A 76 -1.74 -11.51 11.53
C ASP A 76 -1.02 -10.25 11.04
N THR A 77 -0.66 -9.37 11.97
CA THR A 77 0.02 -8.11 11.66
C THR A 77 1.33 -8.32 10.90
N ALA A 78 2.10 -9.37 11.21
CA ALA A 78 3.36 -9.63 10.52
C ALA A 78 3.15 -9.97 9.02
N LYS A 79 2.12 -10.76 8.71
CA LYS A 79 1.75 -11.09 7.31
C LYS A 79 1.27 -9.85 6.56
N ILE A 80 0.50 -8.98 7.21
CA ILE A 80 0.01 -7.75 6.58
C ILE A 80 1.18 -6.80 6.33
N LEU A 81 2.06 -6.56 7.30
CA LEU A 81 3.25 -5.73 7.12
C LEU A 81 4.17 -6.27 6.00
N LYS A 82 4.33 -7.60 5.92
CA LYS A 82 5.07 -8.23 4.82
C LYS A 82 4.39 -8.00 3.46
N TRP A 83 3.07 -8.00 3.40
CA TRP A 83 2.34 -7.70 2.17
C TRP A 83 2.52 -6.25 1.73
N ILE A 84 2.45 -5.30 2.68
CA ILE A 84 2.76 -3.89 2.43
C ILE A 84 4.17 -3.74 1.86
N ASP A 85 5.15 -4.44 2.43
CA ASP A 85 6.52 -4.45 1.92
C ASP A 85 6.63 -4.93 0.48
N ILE A 86 5.85 -5.95 0.08
CA ILE A 86 5.82 -6.47 -1.28
C ILE A 86 5.20 -5.45 -2.24
N ILE A 87 4.09 -4.83 -1.87
CA ILE A 87 3.46 -3.75 -2.65
C ILE A 87 4.48 -2.62 -2.87
N MET A 88 5.11 -2.16 -1.81
CA MET A 88 6.10 -1.09 -1.90
C MET A 88 7.31 -1.47 -2.75
N GLU A 89 7.78 -2.73 -2.69
CA GLU A 89 8.89 -3.21 -3.53
C GLU A 89 8.53 -3.23 -5.02
N ILE A 90 7.30 -3.56 -5.37
CA ILE A 90 6.85 -3.57 -6.77
C ILE A 90 6.72 -2.13 -7.27
N LEU A 91 6.00 -1.27 -6.52
CA LEU A 91 5.86 0.16 -6.85
C LEU A 91 7.22 0.86 -6.93
N ALA A 92 8.16 0.51 -6.07
CA ALA A 92 9.54 0.99 -6.08
C ALA A 92 10.28 0.71 -7.38
N THR A 93 10.13 -0.53 -7.86
CA THR A 93 10.84 -1.02 -9.04
C THR A 93 10.31 -0.32 -10.28
N ASP A 94 9.01 0.01 -10.28
CA ASP A 94 8.33 0.68 -11.37
C ASP A 94 8.29 2.20 -11.22
N MET A 95 8.87 2.78 -10.16
CA MET A 95 8.69 4.21 -9.84
C MET A 95 9.11 5.16 -10.97
N ASN A 96 10.11 4.81 -11.77
CA ASN A 96 10.48 5.60 -12.95
C ASN A 96 9.40 5.51 -14.04
N LYS A 97 8.85 4.32 -14.30
CA LYS A 97 7.72 4.13 -15.23
C LYS A 97 6.44 4.80 -14.74
N ILE A 98 6.20 4.78 -13.43
CA ILE A 98 5.10 5.52 -12.79
C ILE A 98 5.30 7.01 -13.05
N LYS A 99 6.47 7.58 -12.71
CA LYS A 99 6.77 9.00 -12.95
C LYS A 99 6.69 9.42 -14.42
N GLU A 100 7.00 8.54 -15.35
CA GLU A 100 6.99 8.83 -16.79
C GLU A 100 5.59 8.67 -17.43
N ASN A 101 4.69 7.90 -16.83
CA ASN A 101 3.40 7.56 -17.44
C ASN A 101 2.17 7.85 -16.56
N TRP A 102 2.35 8.46 -15.38
CA TRP A 102 1.24 8.65 -14.43
C TRP A 102 0.17 9.63 -14.93
N GLU A 103 0.54 10.62 -15.75
CA GLU A 103 -0.42 11.56 -16.35
C GLU A 103 -1.14 10.99 -17.58
N THR A 104 -0.62 9.92 -18.20
CA THR A 104 -1.06 9.46 -19.52
C THR A 104 -1.57 8.02 -19.56
N ASN A 105 -1.19 7.15 -18.61
CA ASN A 105 -1.56 5.73 -18.60
C ASN A 105 -1.52 5.10 -17.19
N LEU A 106 -2.25 5.68 -16.24
CA LEU A 106 -2.37 5.15 -14.88
C LEU A 106 -2.90 3.70 -14.86
N ASP A 107 -3.91 3.39 -15.68
CA ASP A 107 -4.53 2.06 -15.77
C ASP A 107 -3.54 0.96 -16.16
N GLY A 108 -2.66 1.23 -17.14
CA GLY A 108 -1.63 0.28 -17.57
C GLY A 108 -0.62 -0.02 -16.47
N VAL A 109 -0.22 1.00 -15.71
CA VAL A 109 0.70 0.89 -14.58
C VAL A 109 0.09 0.05 -13.45
N ILE A 110 -1.19 0.28 -13.12
CA ILE A 110 -1.90 -0.47 -12.08
C ILE A 110 -2.12 -1.93 -12.51
N SER A 111 -2.48 -2.18 -13.77
CA SER A 111 -2.65 -3.52 -14.32
C SER A 111 -1.37 -4.36 -14.22
N ASP A 112 -0.22 -3.80 -14.57
CA ASP A 112 1.06 -4.48 -14.47
C ASP A 112 1.50 -4.70 -13.01
N THR A 113 1.24 -3.73 -12.13
CA THR A 113 1.46 -3.86 -10.68
C THR A 113 0.63 -5.01 -10.11
N ARG A 114 -0.66 -5.09 -10.47
CA ARG A 114 -1.56 -6.16 -10.04
C ARG A 114 -1.09 -7.53 -10.49
N LYS A 115 -0.63 -7.69 -11.73
CA LYS A 115 -0.07 -8.96 -12.24
C LYS A 115 1.14 -9.41 -11.44
N LYS A 116 2.07 -8.48 -11.15
CA LYS A 116 3.27 -8.77 -10.35
C LYS A 116 2.92 -9.17 -8.93
N LEU A 117 1.92 -8.52 -8.32
CA LEU A 117 1.43 -8.86 -6.98
C LEU A 117 0.81 -10.25 -6.93
N LEU A 118 -0.05 -10.59 -7.89
CA LEU A 118 -0.65 -11.93 -8.00
C LEU A 118 0.41 -13.03 -8.17
N ALA A 119 1.51 -12.74 -8.87
CA ALA A 119 2.61 -13.69 -9.00
C ALA A 119 3.38 -13.94 -7.69
N ARG A 120 3.29 -13.04 -6.70
CA ARG A 120 3.92 -13.18 -5.37
C ARG A 120 3.05 -13.95 -4.36
N LEU A 121 1.79 -14.21 -4.69
CA LEU A 121 0.84 -14.94 -3.85
C LEU A 121 0.77 -16.44 -4.18
N LYS A 122 1.47 -16.89 -5.24
CA LYS A 122 1.66 -18.29 -5.61
C LYS A 122 2.83 -18.90 -4.86
#